data_AF-A0A940L0V2-F1
#
_entry.id   AF-A0A940L0V2-F1
#
_cell.length_a   1.000
_cell.length_b   1.000
_cell.length_c   1.000
_cell.angle_alpha   90.00
_cell.angle_beta   90.00
_cell.angle_gamma   90.00
#
_symmetry.space_group_name_H-M   'P 1'
#
loop_
_entity.id
_entity.type
_entity.pdbx_description
1 polymer ?
#
loop_
_entity_poly.entity_id
_entity_poly.type
_entity_poly.pdbx_seq_one_letter_code
_entity_poly.pdbx_strand_id
1 'polypeptide(L)' 'MAIQVPNDVYSRLFKDRILMLGSVVTDEVANALIAQMLYLESENPNQDIHLY' A
#
# COMPACT_ATOMS: atom_id res chain seq x y z
N MET A 1 13.35 9.25 18.22
CA MET A 1 11.91 9.10 18.48
C MET A 1 11.28 8.54 17.22
N ALA A 2 10.95 7.25 17.18
CA ALA A 2 10.22 6.70 16.04
C ALA A 2 8.76 7.08 16.20
N ILE A 3 8.18 7.79 15.23
CA ILE A 3 6.74 8.02 15.20
C ILE A 3 6.11 6.67 14.89
N GLN A 4 5.51 6.01 15.90
CA GLN A 4 4.65 4.87 15.66
C GLN A 4 3.37 5.39 15.01
N VAL A 5 3.28 5.22 13.69
CA VAL A 5 2.06 5.51 12.94
C VAL A 5 1.05 4.42 13.28
N PRO A 6 -0.16 4.75 13.79
CA PRO A 6 -1.19 3.76 14.07
C PRO A 6 -1.56 2.97 12.81
N ASN A 7 -1.81 1.67 12.94
CA ASN A 7 -2.25 0.81 11.82
C ASN A 7 -3.51 1.37 11.11
N ASP A 8 -4.31 2.16 11.83
CA ASP A 8 -5.50 2.83 11.31
C ASP A 8 -5.17 3.85 10.22
N VAL A 9 -3.99 4.50 10.28
CA VAL A 9 -3.56 5.48 9.28
C VAL A 9 -3.15 4.79 7.98
N TYR A 10 -2.34 3.72 8.04
CA TYR A 10 -2.00 2.94 6.84
C TYR A 10 -3.24 2.32 6.19
N SER A 11 -4.16 1.80 7.01
CA SER A 11 -5.44 1.28 6.54
C SER A 11 -6.29 2.36 5.85
N ARG A 12 -6.21 3.62 6.31
CA ARG A 12 -6.91 4.74 5.68
C ARG A 12 -6.24 5.14 4.36
N LEU A 13 -4.92 5.28 4.33
CA LEU A 13 -4.15 5.56 3.12
C LEU A 13 -4.40 4.51 2.04
N PHE A 14 -4.46 3.24 2.40
CA PHE A 14 -4.78 2.16 1.47
C PHE A 14 -6.16 2.34 0.81
N LYS A 15 -7.18 2.75 1.58
CA LYS A 15 -8.52 3.08 1.03
C LYS A 15 -8.48 4.28 0.08
N ASP A 16 -7.59 5.23 0.35
CA ASP A 16 -7.32 6.37 -0.54
C ASP A 16 -6.37 5.99 -1.70
N ARG A 17 -6.09 4.68 -1.90
CA ARG A 17 -5.25 4.10 -2.95
C ARG A 17 -3.78 4.51 -2.87
N ILE A 18 -3.31 4.73 -1.65
CA ILE A 18 -1.92 5.07 -1.34
C ILE A 18 -1.26 3.85 -0.69
N LEU A 19 -0.32 3.23 -1.40
CA LEU A 19 0.53 2.15 -0.95
C LEU A 19 1.85 2.71 -0.41
N MET A 20 2.34 2.13 0.69
CA MET A 20 3.59 2.54 1.34
C MET A 20 4.63 1.42 1.29
N LEU A 21 5.81 1.72 0.75
CA LEU A 21 7.01 0.89 0.74
C LEU A 21 8.07 1.52 1.65
N GLY A 22 7.91 1.34 2.96
CA GLY A 22 8.84 1.87 3.96
C GLY A 22 9.98 0.94 4.35
N SER A 23 10.11 -0.23 3.69
CA SER A 23 11.04 -1.29 4.06
C SER A 23 11.88 -1.75 2.88
N VAL A 24 12.89 -2.58 3.17
CA VAL A 24 13.71 -3.22 2.13
C VAL A 24 12.82 -4.13 1.27
N VAL A 25 13.01 -4.05 -0.04
CA VAL A 25 12.31 -4.93 -0.98
C VAL A 25 12.87 -6.34 -0.85
N THR A 26 12.03 -7.23 -0.35
CA THR A 26 12.22 -8.68 -0.33
C THR A 26 11.12 -9.33 -1.17
N ASP A 27 11.24 -10.63 -1.47
CA ASP A 27 10.20 -11.37 -2.19
C ASP A 27 8.84 -11.29 -1.47
N GLU A 28 8.83 -11.34 -0.14
CA GLU A 28 7.61 -11.21 0.66
C GLU A 28 6.96 -9.82 0.50
N VAL A 29 7.76 -8.76 0.62
CA VAL A 29 7.29 -7.37 0.47
C VAL A 29 6.79 -7.12 -0.96
N ALA A 30 7.51 -7.62 -1.96
CA ALA A 30 7.14 -7.50 -3.36
C ALA A 30 5.81 -8.21 -3.66
N ASN A 31 5.66 -9.46 -3.21
CA ASN A 31 4.42 -10.22 -3.39
C ASN A 31 3.23 -9.55 -2.69
N ALA A 32 3.43 -9.00 -1.49
CA ALA A 32 2.39 -8.26 -0.77
C ALA A 32 1.98 -6.97 -1.50
N LEU A 33 2.93 -6.22 -2.06
CA LEU A 33 2.66 -5.01 -2.84
C LEU A 33 1.91 -5.33 -4.14
N ILE A 34 2.32 -6.38 -4.86
CA ILE A 34 1.65 -6.82 -6.10
C ILE A 34 0.20 -7.22 -5.79
N ALA A 35 -0.03 -8.01 -4.74
CA ALA A 35 -1.38 -8.40 -4.34
C ALA A 35 -2.27 -7.18 -4.01
N GLN A 36 -1.71 -6.19 -3.30
CA GLN A 36 -2.41 -4.93 -2.99
C GLN A 36 -2.74 -4.11 -4.24
N MET A 37 -1.81 -4.01 -5.20
CA MET A 37 -2.06 -3.32 -6.47
C MET A 37 -3.17 -3.99 -7.28
N LEU A 38 -3.11 -5.32 -7.43
CA LEU A 38 -4.13 -6.08 -8.15
C LEU A 38 -5.52 -5.95 -7.49
N TYR A 39 -5.57 -5.92 -6.16
CA TYR A 39 -6.82 -5.67 -5.43
C TYR A 39 -7.39 -4.28 -5.76
N LEU A 40 -6.58 -3.23 -5.66
CA LEU A 40 -7.03 -1.86 -5.96
C LEU A 40 -7.42 -1.67 -7.43
N GLU A 41 -6.70 -2.30 -8.36
CA GLU A 41 -7.03 -2.29 -9.79
C GLU A 41 -8.35 -3.01 -10.06
N SER A 42 -8.62 -4.12 -9.37
CA SER A 42 -9.90 -4.86 -9.51
C SER A 42 -11.12 -4.06 -9.02
N GLU A 43 -10.95 -3.20 -8.01
CA GLU A 43 -12.02 -2.34 -7.48
C GLU A 43 -12.32 -1.16 -8.41
N ASN A 44 -11.30 -0.52 -8.96
CA ASN A 44 -11.46 0.57 -9.93
C ASN A 44 -10.22 0.68 -10.84
N PRO A 45 -10.26 0.09 -12.05
CA PRO A 45 -9.10 0.04 -12.95
C PRO A 45 -8.77 1.40 -13.58
N ASN A 46 -9.69 2.37 -13.54
CA ASN A 46 -9.51 3.69 -14.13
C ASN A 46 -8.93 4.72 -13.15
N GLN A 47 -8.73 4.34 -11.89
CA GLN A 47 -8.24 5.25 -10.85
C GLN A 47 -6.79 4.92 -10.50
N ASP A 48 -5.98 5.96 -10.45
CA ASP A 48 -4.55 5.85 -10.14
C ASP A 48 -4.31 5.18 -8.77
N ILE A 49 -3.13 4.54 -8.67
CA ILE A 49 -2.57 4.02 -7.43
C ILE A 49 -1.29 4.79 -7.16
N HIS A 50 -1.16 5.35 -5.96
CA HIS A 50 0.05 6.07 -5.56
C HIS A 50 0.92 5.16 -4.69
N LEU A 51 2.21 5.05 -5.01
CA LEU A 51 3.20 4.28 -4.25
C LEU A 51 4.28 5.23 -3.73
N TYR A 52 4.54 5.20 -2.42
CA TYR A 52 5.55 6.02 -1.75
C TYR A 52 6.53 5.18 -0.93
#